data_AF-B0D6K0-F1
#
_entry.id   AF-B0D6K0-F1
#
_cell.length_a   1.000
_cell.length_b   1.000
_cell.length_c   1.000
_cell.angle_alpha   90.00
_cell.angle_beta   90.00
_cell.angle_gamma   90.00
#
_symmetry.space_group_name_H-M   'P 1'
#
loop_
_entity.id
_entity.type
_entity.pdbx_description
1 polymer ?
#
loop_
_entity_poly.entity_id
_entity_poly.type
_entity_poly.pdbx_seq_one_letter_code
_entity_poly.pdbx_strand_id
1 'polypeptide(L)'
;MKSRIPKSKSEKRRNRQFTESPTPSTGPEIQDDRAARIQSSLQALGAPHLSQEEFSSVFTGPFADILLFINEHMKGRQGVARLRGQIHSMREERKKSNIRRPDDALRSVADKAASVLSAARKTTERKRKILMMLQVLEKRESLRVKRFEELGRLLVDLRTAMQDSKSPVRQTANLPTTNAPLSDGFRLNITRTRTSHTRETLANWQAYHIRLSRLIQDRNNRQAETELVHRLKEAVSKRQPGSDADATIEDLGAVARTRAKRKTRYRSQLASQPVITKTDLQYIEEGNKAKVQQIQLQLDKSNALTFVSEHHIRVISTFMETTSHIIRSSLEEKGAKKDGLVDQLMGLICALPAAEDDHCEQFALSVRETVGMRGNFRLKGSSENVSFPSCNYVAKAEMADEDSYHADAKKSQERASKLLTRKVEKAEMGLSLVQDIEDLMRETRTILIPPVYNLYNANPIQRLPSLARHRSLRMNTILVEYVEAYTSLLRSNLTHLSQKGRPMDHNVEKSLSDQLDKFVELFKILQKFFSMARSAGSYILPPGGDLSAAFKRLYVLQPFA
;
A
#
# COMPACT_ATOMS: atom_id res chain seq x y z
N MET A 1 4.40 -36.63 56.05
CA MET A 1 3.02 -36.52 55.50
C MET A 1 3.10 -36.07 54.05
N LYS A 2 2.73 -36.92 53.09
CA LYS A 2 2.86 -36.66 51.64
C LYS A 2 1.64 -35.89 51.13
N SER A 3 1.81 -34.66 50.66
CA SER A 3 0.74 -33.87 50.03
C SER A 3 0.62 -34.21 48.54
N ARG A 4 -0.57 -34.69 48.16
CA ARG A 4 -0.97 -34.97 46.77
C ARG A 4 -1.30 -33.66 46.05
N ILE A 5 -0.51 -33.31 45.05
CA ILE A 5 -0.86 -32.28 44.06
C ILE A 5 -1.66 -32.96 42.94
N PRO A 6 -2.90 -32.51 42.62
CA PRO A 6 -3.67 -33.09 41.53
C PRO A 6 -3.12 -32.63 40.17
N LYS A 7 -2.78 -33.60 39.32
CA LYS A 7 -2.37 -33.40 37.92
C LYS A 7 -3.57 -32.92 37.10
N SER A 8 -3.46 -31.72 36.51
CA SER A 8 -4.45 -31.19 35.58
C SER A 8 -4.38 -31.91 34.23
N LYS A 9 -5.46 -32.65 33.90
CA LYS A 9 -5.76 -33.14 32.56
C LYS A 9 -6.24 -31.97 31.69
N SER A 10 -5.49 -31.60 30.65
CA SER A 10 -6.07 -30.95 29.46
C SER A 10 -5.15 -31.11 28.26
N GLU A 11 -5.08 -32.34 27.78
CA GLU A 11 -4.55 -32.76 26.49
C GLU A 11 -5.73 -33.03 25.56
N LYS A 12 -5.93 -32.15 24.57
CA LYS A 12 -6.62 -32.37 23.27
C LYS A 12 -6.97 -31.02 22.64
N ARG A 13 -5.98 -30.37 22.01
CA ARG A 13 -6.26 -29.48 20.89
C ARG A 13 -5.69 -30.12 19.64
N ARG A 14 -6.59 -30.78 18.91
CA ARG A 14 -6.38 -31.35 17.59
C ARG A 14 -5.74 -30.31 16.68
N ASN A 15 -4.64 -30.75 16.07
CA ASN A 15 -4.04 -30.25 14.86
C ASN A 15 -5.15 -30.22 13.77
N ARG A 16 -5.66 -29.04 13.42
CA ARG A 16 -6.41 -28.84 12.17
C ARG A 16 -5.40 -28.40 11.13
N GLN A 17 -4.90 -29.36 10.35
CA GLN A 17 -4.30 -29.10 9.06
C GLN A 17 -5.33 -28.36 8.21
N PHE A 18 -4.95 -27.19 7.70
CA PHE A 18 -5.61 -26.56 6.57
C PHE A 18 -5.34 -27.46 5.36
N THR A 19 -6.22 -28.42 5.12
CA THR A 19 -6.43 -28.97 3.79
C THR A 19 -7.12 -27.88 2.99
N GLU A 20 -6.56 -27.55 1.84
CA GLU A 20 -7.17 -26.72 0.82
C GLU A 20 -8.65 -27.10 0.68
N SER A 21 -9.52 -26.11 0.80
CA SER A 21 -10.94 -26.29 0.62
C SER A 21 -11.19 -26.76 -0.81
N PRO A 22 -11.67 -27.99 -1.04
CA PRO A 22 -12.17 -28.34 -2.36
C PRO A 22 -13.34 -27.40 -2.63
N THR A 23 -13.36 -26.80 -3.82
CA THR A 23 -14.55 -26.15 -4.36
C THR A 23 -15.73 -27.09 -4.12
N PRO A 24 -16.71 -26.71 -3.26
CA PRO A 24 -17.82 -27.61 -2.98
C PRO A 24 -18.59 -27.76 -4.29
N SER A 25 -18.59 -28.98 -4.84
CA SER A 25 -19.59 -29.36 -5.83
C SER A 25 -20.95 -29.17 -5.16
N THR A 26 -21.64 -28.10 -5.51
CA THR A 26 -23.00 -27.80 -5.10
C THR A 26 -23.94 -28.83 -5.72
N GLY A 27 -23.97 -30.02 -5.12
CA GLY A 27 -25.07 -30.94 -5.28
C GLY A 27 -26.31 -30.34 -4.60
N PRO A 28 -27.51 -30.49 -5.19
CA PRO A 28 -28.76 -29.95 -4.63
C PRO A 28 -29.01 -30.43 -3.19
N GLU A 29 -28.56 -31.64 -2.86
CA GLU A 29 -28.74 -32.27 -1.54
C GLU A 29 -28.08 -31.50 -0.37
N ILE A 30 -26.99 -30.77 -0.61
CA ILE A 30 -26.29 -29.99 0.45
C ILE A 30 -27.01 -28.65 0.72
N GLN A 31 -27.74 -28.12 -0.25
CA GLN A 31 -28.47 -26.85 -0.08
C GLN A 31 -29.72 -27.03 0.78
N ASP A 32 -30.44 -28.13 0.64
CA ASP A 32 -31.65 -28.42 1.41
C ASP A 32 -31.35 -28.56 2.92
N ASP A 33 -30.27 -29.27 3.24
CA ASP A 33 -29.76 -29.41 4.61
C ASP A 33 -29.39 -28.05 5.24
N ARG A 34 -28.87 -27.13 4.43
CA ARG A 34 -28.48 -25.80 4.88
C ARG A 34 -29.70 -24.91 5.12
N ALA A 35 -30.69 -24.97 4.23
CA ALA A 35 -31.95 -24.24 4.36
C ALA A 35 -32.70 -24.65 5.63
N ALA A 36 -32.86 -25.95 5.88
CA ALA A 36 -33.53 -26.48 7.07
C ALA A 36 -32.88 -26.01 8.39
N ARG A 37 -31.54 -25.98 8.45
CA ARG A 37 -30.80 -25.49 9.63
C ARG A 37 -31.00 -24.00 9.90
N ILE A 38 -31.12 -23.20 8.84
CA ILE A 38 -31.32 -21.76 8.96
C ILE A 38 -32.76 -21.45 9.34
N GLN A 39 -33.73 -22.12 8.74
CA GLN A 39 -35.14 -22.01 9.11
C GLN A 39 -35.35 -22.36 10.59
N SER A 40 -34.79 -23.47 11.06
CA SER A 40 -34.82 -23.85 12.48
C SER A 40 -34.18 -22.79 13.38
N SER A 41 -33.06 -22.19 12.93
CA SER A 41 -32.39 -21.12 13.69
C SER A 41 -33.22 -19.83 13.74
N LEU A 42 -33.88 -19.46 12.63
CA LEU A 42 -34.73 -18.28 12.55
C LEU A 42 -36.03 -18.45 13.35
N GLN A 43 -36.63 -19.64 13.34
CA GLN A 43 -37.78 -19.96 14.18
C GLN A 43 -37.42 -19.88 15.67
N ALA A 44 -36.24 -20.37 16.08
CA ALA A 44 -35.75 -20.20 17.45
C ALA A 44 -35.51 -18.72 17.84
N LEU A 45 -35.40 -17.82 16.86
CA LEU A 45 -35.32 -16.37 17.05
C LEU A 45 -36.70 -15.68 17.04
N GLY A 46 -37.79 -16.44 16.88
CA GLY A 46 -39.16 -15.92 16.82
C GLY A 46 -39.62 -15.52 15.42
N ALA A 47 -38.97 -16.02 14.36
CA ALA A 47 -39.49 -15.86 12.99
C ALA A 47 -40.77 -16.69 12.81
N PRO A 48 -41.73 -16.22 11.98
CA PRO A 48 -42.96 -16.96 11.71
C PRO A 48 -42.69 -18.34 11.09
N HIS A 49 -43.58 -19.30 11.36
CA HIS A 49 -43.50 -20.64 10.81
C HIS A 49 -43.84 -20.61 9.31
N LEU A 50 -42.80 -20.64 8.47
CA LEU A 50 -42.92 -20.94 7.04
C LEU A 50 -42.80 -22.45 6.85
N SER A 51 -43.46 -23.00 5.82
CA SER A 51 -43.22 -24.39 5.40
C SER A 51 -41.82 -24.54 4.81
N GLN A 52 -41.28 -25.77 4.81
CA GLN A 52 -39.93 -26.04 4.29
C GLN A 52 -39.83 -25.70 2.79
N GLU A 53 -40.88 -25.97 2.02
CA GLU A 53 -40.93 -25.70 0.57
C GLU A 53 -40.94 -24.19 0.28
N GLU A 54 -41.78 -23.42 1.00
CA GLU A 54 -41.79 -21.96 0.91
C GLU A 54 -40.42 -21.37 1.29
N PHE A 55 -39.81 -21.87 2.37
CA PHE A 55 -38.51 -21.40 2.79
C PHE A 55 -37.42 -21.72 1.77
N SER A 56 -37.38 -22.94 1.23
CA SER A 56 -36.41 -23.34 0.20
C SER A 56 -36.55 -22.51 -1.08
N SER A 57 -37.77 -22.14 -1.48
CA SER A 57 -37.98 -21.27 -2.66
C SER A 57 -37.39 -19.87 -2.45
N VAL A 58 -37.58 -19.31 -1.25
CA VAL A 58 -37.08 -17.98 -0.86
C VAL A 58 -35.57 -18.02 -0.56
N PHE A 59 -35.06 -19.16 -0.12
CA PHE A 59 -33.66 -19.38 0.24
C PHE A 59 -32.79 -19.63 -1.01
N THR A 60 -32.91 -18.77 -2.01
CA THR A 60 -32.11 -18.81 -3.24
C THR A 60 -31.43 -17.46 -3.52
N GLY A 61 -30.27 -17.50 -4.17
CA GLY A 61 -29.54 -16.31 -4.63
C GLY A 61 -29.08 -15.35 -3.52
N PRO A 62 -28.97 -14.04 -3.80
CA PRO A 62 -28.39 -13.07 -2.85
C PRO A 62 -29.21 -12.89 -1.57
N PHE A 63 -30.50 -13.25 -1.58
CA PHE A 63 -31.32 -13.21 -0.37
C PHE A 63 -30.92 -14.30 0.63
N ALA A 64 -30.52 -15.48 0.16
CA ALA A 64 -29.99 -16.54 1.01
C ALA A 64 -28.75 -16.08 1.79
N ASP A 65 -27.85 -15.33 1.15
CA ASP A 65 -26.66 -14.75 1.78
C ASP A 65 -27.02 -13.73 2.87
N ILE A 66 -28.06 -12.92 2.65
CA ILE A 66 -28.56 -11.98 3.65
C ILE A 66 -29.16 -12.73 4.85
N LEU A 67 -29.96 -13.78 4.62
CA LEU A 67 -30.53 -14.60 5.70
C LEU A 67 -29.44 -15.31 6.51
N LEU A 68 -28.39 -15.82 5.84
CA LEU A 68 -27.20 -16.37 6.47
C LEU A 68 -26.50 -15.34 7.35
N PHE A 69 -26.24 -14.16 6.82
CA PHE A 69 -25.61 -13.06 7.53
C PHE A 69 -26.41 -12.65 8.77
N ILE A 70 -27.73 -12.51 8.65
CA ILE A 70 -28.63 -12.17 9.77
C ILE A 70 -28.59 -13.27 10.85
N ASN A 71 -28.68 -14.54 10.44
CA ASN A 71 -28.64 -15.67 11.37
C ASN A 71 -27.32 -15.71 12.17
N GLU A 72 -26.17 -15.53 11.52
CA GLU A 72 -24.87 -15.46 12.20
C GLU A 72 -24.79 -14.29 13.19
N HIS A 73 -25.27 -13.11 12.80
CA HIS A 73 -25.27 -11.93 13.66
C HIS A 73 -26.18 -12.10 14.87
N MET A 74 -27.36 -12.70 14.68
CA MET A 74 -28.30 -12.95 15.76
C MET A 74 -27.77 -13.98 16.75
N LYS A 75 -27.14 -15.06 16.27
CA LYS A 75 -26.42 -16.03 17.12
C LYS A 75 -25.33 -15.34 17.94
N GLY A 76 -24.54 -14.44 17.31
CA GLY A 76 -23.54 -13.64 18.01
C GLY A 76 -24.14 -12.76 19.11
N ARG A 77 -25.24 -12.05 18.82
CA ARG A 77 -25.94 -11.19 19.78
C ARG A 77 -26.52 -11.98 20.95
N GLN A 78 -27.16 -13.13 20.69
CA GLN A 78 -27.66 -14.01 21.73
C GLN A 78 -26.53 -14.56 22.61
N GLY A 79 -25.40 -14.95 22.02
CA GLY A 79 -24.22 -15.38 22.77
C GLY A 79 -23.71 -14.29 23.72
N VAL A 80 -23.63 -13.05 23.25
CA VAL A 80 -23.25 -11.89 24.08
C VAL A 80 -24.29 -11.62 25.18
N ALA A 81 -25.58 -11.69 24.86
CA ALA A 81 -26.66 -11.50 25.84
C ALA A 81 -26.61 -12.57 26.95
N ARG A 82 -26.40 -13.84 26.59
CA ARG A 82 -26.24 -14.96 27.54
C ARG A 82 -25.03 -14.76 28.44
N LEU A 83 -23.88 -14.40 27.88
CA LEU A 83 -22.66 -14.11 28.66
C LEU A 83 -22.86 -12.92 29.60
N ARG A 84 -23.54 -11.86 29.14
CA ARG A 84 -23.90 -10.73 30.02
C ARG A 84 -24.83 -11.18 31.14
N GLY A 85 -25.84 -12.00 30.85
CA GLY A 85 -26.71 -12.60 31.85
C GLY A 85 -25.94 -13.40 32.90
N GLN A 86 -24.98 -14.25 32.48
CA GLN A 86 -24.10 -14.99 33.39
C GLN A 86 -23.23 -14.06 34.26
N ILE A 87 -22.66 -13.00 33.68
CA ILE A 87 -21.88 -12.01 34.43
C ILE A 87 -22.76 -11.30 35.46
N HIS A 88 -24.00 -10.97 35.11
CA HIS A 88 -24.96 -10.38 36.04
C HIS A 88 -25.36 -11.36 37.15
N SER A 89 -25.67 -12.62 36.83
CA SER A 89 -25.95 -13.66 37.83
C SER A 89 -24.79 -13.81 38.81
N MET A 90 -23.56 -13.94 38.30
CA MET A 90 -22.37 -14.02 39.16
C MET A 90 -22.17 -12.78 40.03
N ARG A 91 -22.56 -11.59 39.57
CA ARG A 91 -22.49 -10.35 40.36
C ARG A 91 -23.58 -10.31 41.43
N GLU A 92 -24.79 -10.76 41.12
CA GLU A 92 -25.89 -10.83 42.07
C GLU A 92 -25.67 -11.93 43.13
N GLU A 93 -25.17 -13.10 42.74
CA GLU A 93 -24.73 -14.15 43.66
C GLU A 93 -23.65 -13.64 44.62
N ARG A 94 -22.69 -12.84 44.12
CA ARG A 94 -21.69 -12.18 44.96
C ARG A 94 -22.31 -11.20 45.95
N LYS A 95 -23.27 -10.37 45.52
CA LYS A 95 -23.98 -9.46 46.42
C LYS A 95 -24.77 -10.21 47.50
N LYS A 96 -25.47 -11.28 47.11
CA LYS A 96 -26.26 -12.11 48.03
C LYS A 96 -25.39 -12.87 49.03
N SER A 97 -24.17 -13.24 48.64
CA SER A 97 -23.30 -14.01 49.52
C SER A 97 -22.88 -13.27 50.80
N ASN A 98 -23.04 -11.94 50.90
CA ASN A 98 -22.75 -11.06 52.06
C ASN A 98 -21.43 -11.32 52.82
N ILE A 99 -20.56 -12.18 52.29
CA ILE A 99 -19.21 -12.43 52.74
C ILE A 99 -18.43 -11.21 52.25
N ARG A 100 -18.40 -10.17 53.09
CA ARG A 100 -17.32 -9.19 53.06
C ARG A 100 -16.02 -9.96 53.25
N ARG A 101 -15.37 -10.34 52.15
CA ARG A 101 -14.06 -10.99 52.19
C ARG A 101 -13.08 -9.98 52.80
N PRO A 102 -12.44 -10.30 53.94
CA PRO A 102 -11.39 -9.45 54.52
C PRO A 102 -10.15 -9.32 53.61
N ASP A 103 -10.05 -10.14 52.56
CA ASP A 103 -8.89 -10.23 51.66
C ASP A 103 -8.96 -9.40 50.38
N ASP A 104 -10.02 -8.61 50.13
CA ASP A 104 -10.15 -7.84 48.89
C ASP A 104 -9.09 -6.73 48.76
N ALA A 105 -8.47 -6.29 49.87
CA ALA A 105 -7.34 -5.39 49.83
C ALA A 105 -6.06 -6.07 49.29
N LEU A 106 -5.80 -7.33 49.67
CA LEU A 106 -4.60 -8.07 49.26
C LEU A 106 -4.77 -8.75 47.90
N ARG A 107 -5.97 -9.27 47.58
CA ARG A 107 -6.30 -9.75 46.22
C ARG A 107 -6.29 -8.63 45.20
N SER A 108 -6.72 -7.41 45.56
CA SER A 108 -6.59 -6.24 44.69
C SER A 108 -5.14 -5.97 44.31
N VAL A 109 -4.19 -6.12 45.23
CA VAL A 109 -2.75 -5.94 44.93
C VAL A 109 -2.21 -7.09 44.08
N ALA A 110 -2.54 -8.35 44.39
CA ALA A 110 -2.12 -9.50 43.60
C ALA A 110 -2.73 -9.52 42.19
N ASP A 111 -4.01 -9.18 42.05
CA ASP A 111 -4.71 -9.09 40.77
C ASP A 111 -4.23 -7.87 39.97
N LYS A 112 -3.90 -6.74 40.63
CA LYS A 112 -3.21 -5.62 39.98
C LYS A 112 -1.82 -6.04 39.50
N ALA A 113 -1.04 -6.74 40.32
CA ALA A 113 0.29 -7.23 39.94
C ALA A 113 0.20 -8.23 38.78
N ALA A 114 -0.76 -9.14 38.80
CA ALA A 114 -1.02 -10.08 37.70
C ALA A 114 -1.49 -9.36 36.42
N SER A 115 -2.34 -8.35 36.56
CA SER A 115 -2.78 -7.51 35.44
C SER A 115 -1.61 -6.73 34.83
N VAL A 116 -0.75 -6.12 35.66
CA VAL A 116 0.47 -5.41 35.25
C VAL A 116 1.45 -6.36 34.57
N LEU A 117 1.66 -7.56 35.12
CA LEU A 117 2.47 -8.60 34.49
C LEU A 117 1.90 -9.05 33.13
N SER A 118 0.57 -9.20 33.02
CA SER A 118 -0.08 -9.56 31.76
C SER A 118 0.06 -8.44 30.71
N ALA A 119 -0.03 -7.18 31.13
CA ALA A 119 0.16 -6.02 30.27
C ALA A 119 1.62 -5.91 29.83
N ALA A 120 2.59 -6.12 30.74
CA ALA A 120 4.02 -6.18 30.44
C ALA A 120 4.38 -7.32 29.49
N ARG A 121 3.75 -8.50 29.64
CA ARG A 121 3.90 -9.61 28.69
C ARG A 121 3.36 -9.26 27.30
N LYS A 122 2.19 -8.63 27.22
CA LYS A 122 1.62 -8.19 25.93
C LYS A 122 2.49 -7.11 25.26
N THR A 123 3.06 -6.18 26.02
CA THR A 123 3.93 -5.15 25.45
C THR A 123 5.27 -5.73 24.98
N THR A 124 5.86 -6.67 25.72
CA THR A 124 7.08 -7.37 25.29
C THR A 124 6.84 -8.24 24.07
N GLU A 125 5.71 -8.93 23.98
CA GLU A 125 5.33 -9.72 22.80
C GLU A 125 5.11 -8.81 21.57
N ARG A 126 4.44 -7.67 21.75
CA ARG A 126 4.30 -6.66 20.68
C ARG A 126 5.66 -6.13 20.22
N LYS A 127 6.57 -5.81 21.16
CA LYS A 127 7.94 -5.38 20.84
C LYS A 127 8.70 -6.48 20.08
N ARG A 128 8.60 -7.74 20.49
CA ARG A 128 9.21 -8.89 19.79
C ARG A 128 8.67 -9.04 18.36
N LYS A 129 7.37 -8.88 18.17
CA LYS A 129 6.74 -8.90 16.84
C LYS A 129 7.21 -7.75 15.96
N ILE A 130 7.33 -6.54 16.52
CA ILE A 130 7.88 -5.38 15.82
C ILE A 130 9.35 -5.62 15.43
N LEU A 131 10.17 -6.14 16.34
CA LEU A 131 11.57 -6.48 16.07
C LEU A 131 11.70 -7.52 14.95
N MET A 132 10.89 -8.58 14.97
CA MET A 132 10.87 -9.57 13.88
C MET A 132 10.46 -8.93 12.54
N MET A 133 9.51 -7.99 12.54
CA MET A 133 9.09 -7.30 11.32
C MET A 133 10.20 -6.39 10.79
N LEU A 134 10.90 -5.67 11.67
CA LEU A 134 12.07 -4.85 11.33
C LEU A 134 13.21 -5.70 10.75
N GLN A 135 13.54 -6.84 11.38
CA GLN A 135 14.54 -7.79 10.84
C GLN A 135 14.17 -8.33 9.46
N VAL A 136 12.87 -8.60 9.22
CA VAL A 136 12.41 -9.03 7.89
C VAL A 136 12.55 -7.91 6.87
N LEU A 137 12.25 -6.67 7.24
CA LEU A 137 12.42 -5.51 6.35
C LEU A 137 13.90 -5.26 6.04
N GLU A 138 14.78 -5.31 7.05
CA GLU A 138 16.23 -5.20 6.89
C GLU A 138 16.77 -6.30 5.95
N LYS A 139 16.32 -7.55 6.12
CA LYS A 139 16.70 -8.66 5.22
C LYS A 139 16.16 -8.49 3.79
N ARG A 140 14.99 -7.88 3.62
CA ARG A 140 14.46 -7.57 2.28
C ARG A 140 15.26 -6.45 1.62
N GLU A 141 15.64 -5.44 2.40
CA GLU A 141 16.45 -4.33 1.90
C GLU A 141 17.84 -4.80 1.49
N SER A 142 18.51 -5.63 2.29
CA SER A 142 19.82 -6.18 1.90
C SER A 142 19.75 -7.02 0.63
N LEU A 143 18.66 -7.76 0.41
CA LEU A 143 18.45 -8.52 -0.82
C LEU A 143 18.18 -7.61 -2.03
N ARG A 144 17.45 -6.50 -1.81
CA ARG A 144 17.25 -5.46 -2.83
C ARG A 144 18.59 -4.84 -3.24
N VAL A 145 19.42 -4.45 -2.28
CA VAL A 145 20.76 -3.89 -2.52
C VAL A 145 21.62 -4.88 -3.32
N LYS A 146 21.67 -6.17 -2.94
CA LYS A 146 22.41 -7.20 -3.69
C LYS A 146 21.96 -7.33 -5.14
N ARG A 147 20.64 -7.30 -5.40
CA ARG A 147 20.11 -7.35 -6.78
C ARG A 147 20.53 -6.12 -7.59
N PHE A 148 20.57 -4.94 -6.96
CA PHE A 148 21.06 -3.74 -7.63
C PHE A 148 22.58 -3.81 -7.90
N GLU A 149 23.36 -4.40 -7.01
CA GLU A 149 24.79 -4.65 -7.23
C GLU A 149 25.02 -5.63 -8.40
N GLU A 150 24.26 -6.73 -8.46
CA GLU A 150 24.30 -7.68 -9.58
C GLU A 150 23.89 -7.02 -10.90
N LEU A 151 22.80 -6.25 -10.89
CA LEU A 151 22.37 -5.47 -12.06
C LEU A 151 23.48 -4.49 -12.51
N GLY A 152 24.13 -3.82 -11.56
CA GLY A 152 25.26 -2.94 -11.81
C GLY A 152 26.44 -3.67 -12.46
N ARG A 153 26.78 -4.88 -11.98
CA ARG A 153 27.80 -5.72 -12.62
C ARG A 153 27.43 -6.09 -14.04
N LEU A 154 26.21 -6.57 -14.28
CA LEU A 154 25.74 -6.92 -15.62
C LEU A 154 25.81 -5.73 -16.58
N LEU A 155 25.49 -4.51 -16.12
CA LEU A 155 25.62 -3.30 -16.94
C LEU A 155 27.09 -2.96 -17.27
N VAL A 156 28.03 -3.21 -16.35
CA VAL A 156 29.47 -3.02 -16.60
C VAL A 156 29.99 -4.08 -17.56
N ASP A 157 29.59 -5.35 -17.40
CA ASP A 157 29.96 -6.44 -18.31
C ASP A 157 29.44 -6.16 -19.73
N LEU A 158 28.22 -5.64 -19.84
CA LEU A 158 27.64 -5.26 -21.12
C LEU A 158 28.36 -4.06 -21.74
N ARG A 159 28.77 -3.08 -20.92
CA ARG A 159 29.56 -1.92 -21.37
C ARG A 159 30.96 -2.31 -21.84
N THR A 160 31.64 -3.21 -21.13
CA THR A 160 32.97 -3.69 -21.50
C THR A 160 32.90 -4.52 -22.78
N ALA A 161 31.92 -5.43 -22.89
CA ALA A 161 31.64 -6.16 -24.12
C ALA A 161 31.37 -5.24 -25.33
N MET A 162 30.70 -4.10 -25.12
CA MET A 162 30.50 -3.10 -26.17
C MET A 162 31.78 -2.33 -26.54
N GLN A 163 32.63 -2.00 -25.57
CA GLN A 163 33.86 -1.24 -25.82
C GLN A 163 34.95 -2.04 -26.54
N ASP A 164 34.97 -3.36 -26.34
CA ASP A 164 35.89 -4.26 -27.05
C ASP A 164 35.49 -4.45 -28.53
N SER A 165 34.24 -4.10 -28.91
CA SER A 165 33.74 -4.21 -30.28
C SER A 165 34.03 -2.98 -31.16
N LYS A 166 35.29 -2.51 -31.21
CA LYS A 166 35.71 -1.47 -32.16
C LYS A 166 35.93 -2.06 -33.56
N SER A 167 34.88 -2.07 -34.37
CA SER A 167 34.99 -2.17 -35.83
C SER A 167 34.01 -1.17 -36.45
N PRO A 168 34.49 -0.23 -37.29
CA PRO A 168 33.63 0.77 -37.90
C PRO A 168 32.88 0.12 -39.06
N VAL A 169 31.64 0.54 -39.36
CA VAL A 169 31.17 0.76 -40.74
C VAL A 169 29.69 1.20 -40.76
N ARG A 170 29.54 2.43 -41.26
CA ARG A 170 28.58 3.03 -42.22
C ARG A 170 27.07 2.88 -42.04
N GLN A 171 26.47 4.06 -41.98
CA GLN A 171 25.08 4.44 -42.18
C GLN A 171 24.55 3.98 -43.54
N THR A 172 23.40 3.30 -43.57
CA THR A 172 22.42 3.46 -44.65
C THR A 172 21.00 3.43 -44.10
N ALA A 173 20.18 4.30 -44.67
CA ALA A 173 18.81 4.60 -44.30
C ALA A 173 17.82 3.59 -44.93
N ASN A 174 16.66 3.50 -44.27
CA ASN A 174 15.32 3.11 -44.76
C ASN A 174 14.73 1.91 -44.01
N LEU A 175 13.64 2.16 -43.27
CA LEU A 175 12.73 1.11 -42.80
C LEU A 175 11.27 1.62 -42.80
N PRO A 176 10.28 0.78 -43.18
CA PRO A 176 8.88 1.16 -43.34
C PRO A 176 8.05 0.90 -42.08
N THR A 177 7.00 1.71 -41.94
CA THR A 177 5.92 1.67 -40.95
C THR A 177 4.96 0.50 -41.20
N THR A 178 4.68 -0.30 -40.15
CA THR A 178 3.60 -1.31 -40.18
C THR A 178 2.65 -1.10 -39.01
N ASN A 179 1.41 -0.77 -39.36
CA ASN A 179 0.27 -0.57 -38.47
C ASN A 179 -0.44 -1.91 -38.20
N ALA A 180 -0.71 -2.24 -36.94
CA ALA A 180 -1.60 -3.34 -36.56
C ALA A 180 -2.70 -2.84 -35.60
N PRO A 181 -3.98 -3.24 -35.80
CA PRO A 181 -5.12 -2.66 -35.09
C PRO A 181 -5.40 -3.35 -33.74
N LEU A 182 -5.86 -2.55 -32.78
CA LEU A 182 -6.23 -2.92 -31.41
C LEU A 182 -7.60 -3.61 -31.34
N SER A 183 -7.68 -4.66 -30.51
CA SER A 183 -8.89 -5.45 -30.25
C SER A 183 -9.81 -4.77 -29.23
N ASP A 184 -11.05 -4.58 -29.66
CA ASP A 184 -12.19 -4.02 -28.94
C ASP A 184 -12.88 -5.11 -28.09
N GLY A 185 -13.14 -4.85 -26.80
CA GLY A 185 -13.96 -5.75 -25.98
C GLY A 185 -13.53 -6.01 -24.53
N PHE A 186 -13.19 -4.99 -23.72
CA PHE A 186 -13.14 -5.13 -22.26
C PHE A 186 -14.38 -4.52 -21.60
N ARG A 187 -15.41 -5.34 -21.35
CA ARG A 187 -16.53 -5.00 -20.46
C ARG A 187 -16.13 -5.28 -19.01
N LEU A 188 -15.92 -4.21 -18.24
CA LEU A 188 -15.62 -4.27 -16.80
C LEU A 188 -16.88 -4.62 -16.00
N ASN A 189 -16.97 -5.87 -15.53
CA ASN A 189 -17.87 -6.25 -14.45
C ASN A 189 -17.35 -5.67 -13.14
N ILE A 190 -17.95 -4.58 -12.66
CA ILE A 190 -17.65 -3.97 -11.37
C ILE A 190 -18.19 -4.88 -10.26
N THR A 191 -17.41 -5.88 -9.86
CA THR A 191 -17.66 -6.62 -8.63
C THR A 191 -17.38 -5.71 -7.43
N ARG A 192 -18.42 -5.51 -6.61
CA ARG A 192 -18.43 -4.71 -5.37
C ARG A 192 -17.17 -4.98 -4.52
N THR A 193 -16.23 -4.03 -4.55
CA THR A 193 -14.97 -4.08 -3.82
C THR A 193 -15.22 -4.04 -2.32
N ARG A 194 -14.66 -5.02 -1.60
CA ARG A 194 -14.65 -5.06 -0.13
C ARG A 194 -14.01 -3.77 0.40
N THR A 195 -14.68 -3.10 1.32
CA THR A 195 -14.17 -1.89 1.97
C THR A 195 -12.92 -2.23 2.77
N SER A 196 -11.75 -1.79 2.30
CA SER A 196 -10.51 -1.97 3.06
C SER A 196 -10.59 -1.17 4.37
N HIS A 197 -10.03 -1.72 5.45
CA HIS A 197 -10.03 -1.08 6.77
C HIS A 197 -9.42 0.33 6.74
N THR A 198 -8.50 0.58 5.81
CA THR A 198 -7.91 1.89 5.54
C THR A 198 -8.94 2.88 4.99
N ARG A 199 -9.80 2.45 4.05
CA ARG A 199 -10.89 3.27 3.50
C ARG A 199 -11.91 3.63 4.58
N GLU A 200 -12.26 2.69 5.45
CA GLU A 200 -13.16 2.94 6.58
C GLU A 200 -12.54 3.90 7.61
N THR A 201 -11.24 3.78 7.90
CA THR A 201 -10.55 4.66 8.83
C THR A 201 -10.50 6.09 8.29
N LEU A 202 -10.19 6.26 6.99
CA LEU A 202 -10.20 7.55 6.32
C LEU A 202 -11.61 8.15 6.23
N ALA A 203 -12.63 7.34 5.92
CA ALA A 203 -14.02 7.77 5.90
C ALA A 203 -14.50 8.23 7.29
N ASN A 204 -14.13 7.51 8.35
CA ASN A 204 -14.44 7.88 9.73
C ASN A 204 -13.73 9.19 10.13
N TRP A 205 -12.48 9.37 9.70
CA TRP A 205 -11.73 10.59 9.98
C TRP A 205 -12.32 11.79 9.23
N GLN A 206 -12.68 11.61 7.96
CA GLN A 206 -13.35 12.64 7.16
C GLN A 206 -14.73 12.99 7.74
N ALA A 207 -15.51 12.01 8.17
CA ALA A 207 -16.79 12.24 8.86
C ALA A 207 -16.60 13.01 10.18
N TYR A 208 -15.54 12.72 10.93
CA TYR A 208 -15.19 13.46 12.14
C TYR A 208 -14.84 14.92 11.82
N HIS A 209 -14.02 15.18 10.80
CA HIS A 209 -13.66 16.54 10.38
C HIS A 209 -14.87 17.34 9.88
N ILE A 210 -15.75 16.72 9.07
CA ILE A 210 -17.00 17.36 8.62
C ILE A 210 -17.87 17.71 9.82
N ARG A 211 -18.02 16.79 10.78
CA ARG A 211 -18.78 17.06 12.01
C ARG A 211 -18.16 18.19 12.83
N LEU A 212 -16.85 18.21 12.97
CA LEU A 212 -16.14 19.24 13.73
C LEU A 212 -16.26 20.61 13.06
N SER A 213 -16.16 20.65 11.74
CA SER A 213 -16.39 21.85 10.93
C SER A 213 -17.81 22.38 11.07
N ARG A 214 -18.82 21.49 11.00
CA ARG A 214 -20.22 21.86 11.27
C ARG A 214 -20.42 22.40 12.69
N LEU A 215 -19.84 21.76 13.71
CA LEU A 215 -19.91 22.26 15.08
C LEU A 215 -19.26 23.64 15.25
N ILE A 216 -18.18 23.92 14.51
CA ILE A 216 -17.53 25.24 14.50
C ILE A 216 -18.40 26.28 13.78
N GLN A 217 -19.01 25.91 12.65
CA GLN A 217 -19.94 26.78 11.92
C GLN A 217 -21.21 27.05 12.72
N ASP A 218 -21.77 26.03 13.37
CA ASP A 218 -22.94 26.15 14.25
C ASP A 218 -22.64 27.01 15.48
N ARG A 219 -21.40 26.98 16.00
CA ARG A 219 -20.98 27.87 17.09
C ARG A 219 -21.00 29.35 16.68
N ASN A 220 -20.81 29.65 15.40
CA ASN A 220 -20.96 31.01 14.87
C ASN A 220 -22.43 31.36 14.63
N ASN A 221 -23.32 30.37 14.60
CA ASN A 221 -24.75 30.55 14.38
C ASN A 221 -25.51 30.71 15.71
N ARG A 222 -25.22 31.80 16.43
CA ARG A 222 -25.83 32.13 17.74
C ARG A 222 -27.37 32.14 17.71
N GLN A 223 -27.97 32.38 16.55
CA GLN A 223 -29.42 32.37 16.35
C GLN A 223 -30.04 30.97 16.53
N ALA A 224 -29.37 29.92 16.05
CA ALA A 224 -29.84 28.54 16.21
C ALA A 224 -29.80 28.09 17.68
N GLU A 225 -28.81 28.56 18.44
CA GLU A 225 -28.72 28.30 19.88
C GLU A 225 -29.87 28.97 20.65
N THR A 226 -30.19 30.23 20.33
CA THR A 226 -31.33 30.93 20.96
C THR A 226 -32.68 30.27 20.64
N GLU A 227 -32.87 29.77 19.42
CA GLU A 227 -34.11 29.09 19.02
C GLU A 227 -34.28 27.73 19.73
N LEU A 228 -33.20 26.97 19.89
CA LEU A 228 -33.22 25.71 20.62
C LEU A 228 -33.50 25.91 22.12
N VAL A 229 -32.92 26.95 22.73
CA VAL A 229 -33.20 27.31 24.13
C VAL A 229 -34.67 27.71 24.28
N HIS A 230 -35.22 28.49 23.35
CA HIS A 230 -36.63 28.86 23.36
C HIS A 230 -37.55 27.62 23.26
N ARG A 231 -37.28 26.70 22.34
CA ARG A 231 -38.05 25.44 22.20
C ARG A 231 -37.95 24.57 23.45
N LEU A 232 -36.78 24.54 24.10
CA LEU A 232 -36.60 23.81 25.35
C LEU A 232 -37.40 24.46 26.50
N LYS A 233 -37.38 25.80 26.62
CA LYS A 233 -38.23 26.56 27.54
C LYS A 233 -39.69 26.23 27.34
N GLU A 234 -40.19 26.29 26.11
CA GLU A 234 -41.58 25.97 25.80
C GLU A 234 -41.95 24.52 26.19
N ALA A 235 -41.07 23.56 25.92
CA ALA A 235 -41.30 22.16 26.27
C ALA A 235 -41.29 21.89 27.79
N VAL A 236 -40.44 22.59 28.53
CA VAL A 236 -40.37 22.51 30.00
C VAL A 236 -41.60 23.15 30.62
N SER A 237 -41.98 24.36 30.19
CA SER A 237 -43.18 25.05 30.66
C SER A 237 -44.47 24.27 30.40
N LYS A 238 -44.56 23.56 29.26
CA LYS A 238 -45.70 22.67 28.95
C LYS A 238 -45.78 21.45 29.86
N ARG A 239 -44.65 20.90 30.31
CA ARG A 239 -44.60 19.71 31.17
C ARG A 239 -44.73 20.02 32.65
N GLN A 240 -44.28 21.19 33.10
CA GLN A 240 -44.30 21.61 34.50
C GLN A 240 -44.82 23.05 34.60
N PRO A 241 -46.13 23.27 34.41
CA PRO A 241 -46.72 24.60 34.57
C PRO A 241 -46.51 25.10 36.01
N GLY A 242 -46.00 26.32 36.16
CA GLY A 242 -45.71 26.96 37.46
C GLY A 242 -44.30 26.72 38.01
N SER A 243 -43.48 25.86 37.38
CA SER A 243 -42.06 25.76 37.69
C SER A 243 -41.27 26.85 36.98
N ASP A 244 -40.22 27.38 37.62
CA ASP A 244 -39.25 28.24 36.93
C ASP A 244 -38.53 27.43 35.85
N ALA A 245 -38.90 27.69 34.59
CA ALA A 245 -38.38 26.99 33.42
C ALA A 245 -36.88 27.26 33.24
N ASP A 246 -36.39 28.41 33.70
CA ASP A 246 -34.99 28.80 33.53
C ASP A 246 -34.10 28.05 34.51
N ALA A 247 -34.51 27.95 35.77
CA ALA A 247 -33.83 27.13 36.78
C ALA A 247 -33.77 25.64 36.38
N THR A 248 -34.87 25.09 35.87
CA THR A 248 -34.91 23.67 35.45
C THR A 248 -34.06 23.40 34.21
N ILE A 249 -33.97 24.33 33.26
CA ILE A 249 -33.08 24.21 32.10
C ILE A 249 -31.63 24.33 32.50
N GLU A 250 -31.29 25.22 33.44
CA GLU A 250 -29.93 25.35 33.95
C GLU A 250 -29.46 24.06 34.63
N ASP A 251 -30.33 23.43 35.42
CA ASP A 251 -30.10 22.12 36.06
C ASP A 251 -29.92 21.01 35.03
N LEU A 252 -30.81 20.91 34.03
CA LEU A 252 -30.67 19.96 32.94
C LEU A 252 -29.36 20.19 32.17
N GLY A 253 -28.98 21.46 31.96
CA GLY A 253 -27.71 21.86 31.37
C GLY A 253 -26.52 21.43 32.23
N ALA A 254 -26.58 21.59 33.54
CA ALA A 254 -25.55 21.14 34.48
C ALA A 254 -25.39 19.61 34.45
N VAL A 255 -26.49 18.86 34.42
CA VAL A 255 -26.48 17.40 34.28
C VAL A 255 -25.93 16.97 32.92
N ALA A 256 -26.35 17.63 31.83
CA ALA A 256 -25.87 17.35 30.49
C ALA A 256 -24.37 17.64 30.35
N ARG A 257 -23.89 18.78 30.87
CA ARG A 257 -22.45 19.13 30.94
C ARG A 257 -21.68 18.11 31.76
N THR A 258 -22.21 17.66 32.89
CA THR A 258 -21.58 16.63 33.74
C THR A 258 -21.52 15.28 33.03
N ARG A 259 -22.60 14.86 32.34
CA ARG A 259 -22.63 13.63 31.54
C ARG A 259 -21.69 13.72 30.33
N ALA A 260 -21.65 14.85 29.66
CA ALA A 260 -20.74 15.12 28.55
C ALA A 260 -19.29 15.06 29.04
N LYS A 261 -18.93 15.77 30.12
CA LYS A 261 -17.60 15.69 30.76
C LYS A 261 -17.24 14.25 31.17
N ARG A 262 -18.20 13.45 31.67
CA ARG A 262 -17.98 12.03 31.98
C ARG A 262 -17.77 11.16 30.74
N LYS A 263 -18.42 11.47 29.62
CA LYS A 263 -18.26 10.76 28.34
C LYS A 263 -17.02 11.20 27.55
N THR A 264 -16.65 12.48 27.61
CA THR A 264 -15.49 13.04 26.91
C THR A 264 -14.20 12.93 27.71
N ARG A 265 -14.28 12.72 29.04
CA ARG A 265 -13.19 12.09 29.80
C ARG A 265 -13.00 10.71 29.21
N TYR A 266 -12.15 10.64 28.20
CA TYR A 266 -11.55 9.41 27.72
C TYR A 266 -11.11 8.65 28.97
N ARG A 267 -11.83 7.57 29.31
CA ARG A 267 -11.40 6.61 30.33
C ARG A 267 -10.23 5.88 29.70
N SER A 268 -9.11 6.59 29.64
CA SER A 268 -7.82 5.99 29.38
C SER A 268 -7.66 4.89 30.42
N GLN A 269 -7.52 3.66 29.96
CA GLN A 269 -7.11 2.55 30.83
C GLN A 269 -5.65 2.72 31.31
N LEU A 270 -4.96 3.80 30.91
CA LEU A 270 -3.74 4.26 31.56
C LEU A 270 -4.13 4.85 32.92
N ALA A 271 -4.38 3.95 33.87
CA ALA A 271 -4.49 4.26 35.28
C ALA A 271 -3.31 5.16 35.69
N SER A 272 -3.63 6.29 36.33
CA SER A 272 -2.75 7.06 37.23
C SER A 272 -1.26 6.80 37.02
N GLN A 273 -0.72 7.19 35.87
CA GLN A 273 0.72 7.29 35.77
C GLN A 273 1.18 8.41 36.72
N PRO A 274 2.36 8.25 37.35
CA PRO A 274 2.93 9.30 38.19
C PRO A 274 2.89 10.62 37.42
N VAL A 275 2.60 11.71 38.15
CA VAL A 275 2.55 13.07 37.61
C VAL A 275 3.80 13.26 36.76
N ILE A 276 3.62 13.27 35.43
CA ILE A 276 4.72 13.40 34.47
C ILE A 276 5.35 14.75 34.78
N THR A 277 6.59 14.71 35.26
CA THR A 277 7.29 15.92 35.67
C THR A 277 7.65 16.74 34.43
N LYS A 278 7.91 18.04 34.60
CA LYS A 278 8.30 18.91 33.48
C LYS A 278 9.56 18.39 32.76
N THR A 279 10.46 17.73 33.50
CA THR A 279 11.68 17.10 32.96
C THR A 279 11.35 15.87 32.10
N ASP A 280 10.36 15.07 32.49
CA ASP A 280 9.91 13.92 31.68
C ASP A 280 9.29 14.39 30.35
N LEU A 281 8.54 15.49 30.38
CA LEU A 281 8.01 16.11 29.17
C LEU A 281 9.12 16.62 28.24
N GLN A 282 10.14 17.28 28.78
CA GLN A 282 11.30 17.73 28.00
C GLN A 282 12.06 16.54 27.38
N TYR A 283 12.29 15.48 28.16
CA TYR A 283 12.93 14.26 27.65
C TYR A 283 12.13 13.60 26.52
N ILE A 284 10.80 13.53 26.67
CA ILE A 284 9.92 13.00 25.62
C ILE A 284 9.93 13.92 24.39
N GLU A 285 9.96 15.24 24.59
CA GLU A 285 10.02 16.22 23.50
C GLU A 285 11.33 16.11 22.72
N GLU A 286 12.47 16.02 23.39
CA GLU A 286 13.79 15.81 22.78
C GLU A 286 13.84 14.46 22.05
N GLY A 287 13.34 13.40 22.68
CA GLY A 287 13.24 12.08 22.05
C GLY A 287 12.33 12.08 20.81
N ASN A 288 11.26 12.88 20.82
CA ASN A 288 10.40 13.06 19.65
C ASN A 288 11.07 13.90 18.56
N LYS A 289 11.80 14.97 18.92
CA LYS A 289 12.61 15.75 17.96
C LYS A 289 13.64 14.88 17.26
N ALA A 290 14.36 14.04 18.00
CA ALA A 290 15.33 13.11 17.43
C ALA A 290 14.67 12.11 16.45
N LYS A 291 13.51 11.55 16.81
CA LYS A 291 12.75 10.65 15.93
C LYS A 291 12.24 11.37 14.68
N VAL A 292 11.75 12.60 14.80
CA VAL A 292 11.32 13.41 13.66
C VAL A 292 12.49 13.67 12.71
N GLN A 293 13.66 14.02 13.23
CA GLN A 293 14.87 14.19 12.43
C GLN A 293 15.30 12.89 11.74
N GLN A 294 15.21 11.75 12.43
CA GLN A 294 15.52 10.45 11.84
C GLN A 294 14.54 10.08 10.71
N ILE A 295 13.24 10.33 10.90
CA ILE A 295 12.22 10.12 9.86
C ILE A 295 12.47 11.03 8.67
N GLN A 296 12.80 12.31 8.91
CA GLN A 296 13.12 13.25 7.85
C GLN A 296 14.33 12.78 7.04
N LEU A 297 15.41 12.35 7.70
CA LEU A 297 16.60 11.82 7.02
C LEU A 297 16.27 10.59 6.15
N GLN A 298 15.41 9.69 6.64
CA GLN A 298 14.99 8.53 5.85
C GLN A 298 14.10 8.92 4.67
N LEU A 299 13.22 9.90 4.86
CA LEU A 299 12.39 10.45 3.79
C LEU A 299 13.24 11.09 2.70
N ASP A 300 14.23 11.91 3.08
CA ASP A 300 15.16 12.56 2.16
C ASP A 300 15.97 11.52 1.38
N LYS A 301 16.46 10.46 2.05
CA LYS A 301 17.13 9.33 1.40
C LYS A 301 16.21 8.59 0.42
N SER A 302 14.95 8.37 0.79
CA SER A 302 13.96 7.74 -0.09
C SER A 302 13.67 8.60 -1.31
N ASN A 303 13.55 9.92 -1.15
CA ASN A 303 13.32 10.86 -2.24
C ASN A 303 14.50 10.90 -3.21
N ALA A 304 15.73 10.91 -2.68
CA ALA A 304 16.95 10.83 -3.49
C ALA A 304 16.99 9.53 -4.31
N LEU A 305 16.63 8.39 -3.71
CA LEU A 305 16.54 7.11 -4.41
C LEU A 305 15.45 7.12 -5.50
N THR A 306 14.28 7.71 -5.23
CA THR A 306 13.22 7.87 -6.23
C THR A 306 13.71 8.69 -7.42
N PHE A 307 14.37 9.82 -7.16
CA PHE A 307 14.93 10.68 -8.21
C PHE A 307 15.96 9.94 -9.07
N VAL A 308 16.90 9.22 -8.44
CA VAL A 308 17.91 8.43 -9.16
C VAL A 308 17.26 7.31 -9.97
N SER A 309 16.25 6.64 -9.41
CA SER A 309 15.51 5.58 -10.11
C SER A 309 14.75 6.12 -11.32
N GLU A 310 14.09 7.27 -11.17
CA GLU A 310 13.39 7.94 -12.27
C GLU A 310 14.36 8.38 -13.37
N HIS A 311 15.52 8.92 -12.99
CA HIS A 311 16.57 9.25 -13.94
C HIS A 311 17.05 8.02 -14.72
N HIS A 312 17.31 6.89 -14.06
CA HIS A 312 17.70 5.65 -14.73
C HIS A 312 16.61 5.10 -15.64
N ILE A 313 15.34 5.15 -15.21
CA ILE A 313 14.22 4.75 -16.07
C ILE A 313 14.19 5.61 -17.33
N ARG A 314 14.35 6.94 -17.22
CA ARG A 314 14.42 7.82 -18.39
C ARG A 314 15.59 7.48 -19.29
N VAL A 315 16.79 7.26 -18.74
CA VAL A 315 17.97 6.90 -19.53
C VAL A 315 17.76 5.57 -20.27
N ILE A 316 17.16 4.57 -19.61
CA ILE A 316 16.85 3.28 -20.23
C ILE A 316 15.79 3.46 -21.32
N SER A 317 14.72 4.22 -21.07
CA SER A 317 13.70 4.51 -22.08
C SER A 317 14.30 5.21 -23.29
N THR A 318 15.12 6.24 -23.08
CA THR A 318 15.82 6.93 -24.17
C THR A 318 16.75 5.98 -24.93
N PHE A 319 17.48 5.09 -24.24
CA PHE A 319 18.30 4.08 -24.89
C PHE A 319 17.47 3.09 -25.72
N MET A 320 16.34 2.60 -25.18
CA MET A 320 15.44 1.69 -25.88
C MET A 320 14.84 2.34 -27.13
N GLU A 321 14.40 3.59 -27.01
CA GLU A 321 13.80 4.34 -28.12
C GLU A 321 14.84 4.70 -29.18
N THR A 322 16.00 5.20 -28.78
CA THR A 322 16.98 5.78 -29.73
C THR A 322 18.05 4.82 -30.20
N THR A 323 18.49 3.89 -29.34
CA THR A 323 19.70 3.10 -29.59
C THR A 323 19.39 1.62 -29.84
N SER A 324 18.37 1.07 -29.17
CA SER A 324 18.04 -0.36 -29.29
C SER A 324 17.65 -0.75 -30.71
N HIS A 325 16.89 0.08 -31.43
CA HIS A 325 16.48 -0.24 -32.80
C HIS A 325 17.70 -0.24 -33.75
N ILE A 326 18.64 0.70 -33.57
CA ILE A 326 19.89 0.76 -34.35
C ILE A 326 20.71 -0.51 -34.15
N ILE A 327 20.85 -0.96 -32.89
CA ILE A 327 21.57 -2.19 -32.56
C ILE A 327 20.86 -3.40 -33.17
N ARG A 328 19.54 -3.49 -33.03
CA ARG A 328 18.74 -4.60 -33.55
C ARG A 328 18.84 -4.70 -35.06
N SER A 329 18.63 -3.61 -35.78
CA SER A 329 18.77 -3.58 -37.25
C SER A 329 20.20 -3.92 -37.69
N SER A 330 21.22 -3.48 -36.97
CA SER A 330 22.61 -3.85 -37.27
C SER A 330 22.91 -5.34 -37.07
N LEU A 331 22.32 -5.96 -36.03
CA LEU A 331 22.45 -7.40 -35.78
C LEU A 331 21.69 -8.22 -36.81
N GLU A 332 20.48 -7.81 -37.19
CA GLU A 332 19.67 -8.46 -38.23
C GLU A 332 20.38 -8.39 -39.61
N GLU A 333 20.96 -7.23 -39.96
CA GLU A 333 21.73 -7.08 -41.20
C GLU A 333 22.98 -7.98 -41.23
N LYS A 334 23.67 -8.12 -40.09
CA LYS A 334 24.84 -9.02 -39.97
C LYS A 334 24.45 -10.49 -39.93
N GLY A 335 23.31 -10.82 -39.32
CA GLY A 335 22.75 -12.18 -39.30
C GLY A 335 22.44 -12.67 -40.71
N ALA A 336 21.71 -11.88 -41.50
CA ALA A 336 21.38 -12.22 -42.89
C ALA A 336 22.62 -12.48 -43.77
N LYS A 337 23.73 -11.76 -43.54
CA LYS A 337 25.00 -12.00 -44.26
C LYS A 337 25.71 -13.28 -43.82
N LYS A 338 25.51 -13.70 -42.56
CA LYS A 338 26.12 -14.91 -42.00
C LYS A 338 25.34 -16.16 -42.30
N ASP A 339 24.01 -16.08 -42.38
CA ASP A 339 23.17 -17.24 -42.72
C ASP A 339 23.57 -17.80 -44.10
N GLY A 340 23.85 -16.94 -45.08
CA GLY A 340 24.39 -17.39 -46.38
C GLY A 340 25.78 -18.06 -46.31
N LEU A 341 26.62 -17.71 -45.34
CA LEU A 341 27.92 -18.37 -45.11
C LEU A 341 27.76 -19.69 -44.38
N VAL A 342 26.82 -19.78 -43.43
CA VAL A 342 26.49 -21.03 -42.74
C VAL A 342 25.86 -22.02 -43.72
N ASP A 343 24.98 -21.55 -44.61
CA ASP A 343 24.40 -22.37 -45.67
C ASP A 343 25.45 -22.84 -46.68
N GLN A 344 26.43 -21.99 -47.02
CA GLN A 344 27.58 -22.41 -47.83
C GLN A 344 28.44 -23.46 -47.10
N LEU A 345 28.70 -23.28 -45.80
CA LEU A 345 29.49 -24.23 -45.02
C LEU A 345 28.76 -25.57 -44.85
N MET A 346 27.46 -25.52 -44.57
CA MET A 346 26.57 -26.68 -44.51
C MET A 346 26.51 -27.40 -45.85
N GLY A 347 26.40 -26.66 -46.96
CA GLY A 347 26.46 -27.23 -48.30
C GLY A 347 27.78 -27.94 -48.58
N LEU A 348 28.90 -27.36 -48.16
CA LEU A 348 30.23 -27.98 -48.29
C LEU A 348 30.38 -29.21 -47.38
N ILE A 349 29.86 -29.18 -46.15
CA ILE A 349 29.87 -30.30 -45.20
C ILE A 349 28.99 -31.45 -45.71
N CYS A 350 27.81 -31.16 -46.24
CA CYS A 350 26.90 -32.17 -46.79
C CYS A 350 27.37 -32.72 -48.15
N ALA A 351 28.17 -31.96 -48.90
CA ALA A 351 28.77 -32.41 -50.16
C ALA A 351 30.04 -33.26 -49.96
N LEU A 352 30.58 -33.32 -48.73
CA LEU A 352 31.66 -34.25 -48.43
C LEU A 352 31.11 -35.68 -48.50
N PRO A 353 31.67 -36.55 -49.36
CA PRO A 353 31.28 -37.96 -49.39
C PRO A 353 31.51 -38.55 -48.00
N ALA A 354 30.58 -39.39 -47.55
CA ALA A 354 30.68 -40.10 -46.27
C ALA A 354 31.98 -40.91 -46.27
N ALA A 355 33.06 -40.30 -45.76
CA ALA A 355 34.35 -40.92 -45.66
C ALA A 355 34.24 -42.01 -44.60
N GLU A 356 34.66 -43.20 -44.98
CA GLU A 356 34.74 -44.37 -44.10
C GLU A 356 35.39 -43.99 -42.76
N ASP A 357 34.85 -44.53 -41.68
CA ASP A 357 34.86 -44.03 -40.29
C ASP A 357 36.25 -43.68 -39.69
N ASP A 358 37.36 -44.05 -40.33
CA ASP A 358 38.73 -43.86 -39.82
C ASP A 358 39.27 -42.43 -39.96
N HIS A 359 38.70 -41.57 -40.80
CA HIS A 359 39.18 -40.18 -40.96
C HIS A 359 38.58 -39.17 -39.96
N CYS A 360 37.54 -39.56 -39.22
CA CYS A 360 36.84 -38.65 -38.30
C CYS A 360 37.71 -38.28 -37.09
N GLU A 361 38.54 -39.21 -36.59
CA GLU A 361 39.48 -38.94 -35.50
C GLU A 361 40.61 -38.00 -35.93
N GLN A 362 41.17 -38.17 -37.12
CA GLN A 362 42.22 -37.28 -37.63
C GLN A 362 41.72 -35.86 -37.89
N PHE A 363 40.48 -35.72 -38.39
CA PHE A 363 39.85 -34.42 -38.53
C PHE A 363 39.58 -33.76 -37.18
N ALA A 364 39.03 -34.50 -36.20
CA ALA A 364 38.81 -33.98 -34.85
C ALA A 364 40.11 -33.55 -34.16
N LEU A 365 41.21 -34.29 -34.37
CA LEU A 365 42.55 -33.93 -33.90
C LEU A 365 43.08 -32.66 -34.58
N SER A 366 42.91 -32.54 -35.91
CA SER A 366 43.32 -31.35 -36.67
C SER A 366 42.52 -30.10 -36.26
N VAL A 367 41.21 -30.24 -36.01
CA VAL A 367 40.35 -29.16 -35.52
C VAL A 367 40.72 -28.77 -34.09
N ARG A 368 41.02 -29.73 -33.20
CA ARG A 368 41.53 -29.41 -31.85
C ARG A 368 42.86 -28.66 -31.89
N GLU A 369 43.74 -29.01 -32.84
CA GLU A 369 45.02 -28.36 -33.03
C GLU A 369 44.86 -26.92 -33.56
N THR A 370 43.98 -26.71 -34.54
CA THR A 370 43.71 -25.38 -35.11
C THR A 370 42.95 -24.45 -34.17
N VAL A 371 42.06 -24.96 -33.32
CA VAL A 371 41.31 -24.16 -32.32
C VAL A 371 42.16 -23.80 -31.08
N GLY A 372 43.44 -24.23 -31.04
CA GLY A 372 44.35 -23.87 -29.95
C GLY A 372 44.03 -24.56 -28.62
N MET A 373 43.24 -25.65 -28.63
CA MET A 373 42.98 -26.49 -27.46
C MET A 373 44.14 -27.43 -27.11
N ARG A 374 45.37 -27.04 -27.47
CA ARG A 374 46.62 -27.77 -27.21
C ARG A 374 47.09 -27.54 -25.78
N GLY A 375 46.20 -27.71 -24.80
CA GLY A 375 46.57 -27.84 -23.40
C GLY A 375 47.02 -29.27 -23.16
N ASN A 376 48.30 -29.46 -22.83
CA ASN A 376 48.95 -30.74 -22.54
C ASN A 376 48.28 -31.50 -21.37
N PHE A 377 47.13 -32.13 -21.59
CA PHE A 377 46.61 -33.17 -20.70
C PHE A 377 47.31 -34.50 -21.04
N ARG A 378 48.60 -34.58 -20.69
CA ARG A 378 49.26 -35.87 -20.54
C ARG A 378 48.69 -36.54 -19.28
N LEU A 379 47.64 -37.33 -19.45
CA LEU A 379 47.32 -38.45 -18.55
C LEU A 379 48.46 -39.48 -18.68
N LYS A 380 49.62 -39.19 -18.09
CA LYS A 380 50.60 -40.21 -17.76
C LYS A 380 50.38 -40.58 -16.31
N GLY A 381 50.03 -41.85 -16.11
CA GLY A 381 50.03 -42.46 -14.79
C GLY A 381 51.42 -42.30 -14.15
N SER A 382 51.42 -41.66 -12.99
CA SER A 382 52.49 -41.76 -12.01
C SER A 382 51.82 -41.95 -10.66
N SER A 383 51.76 -43.22 -10.27
CA SER A 383 51.47 -43.73 -8.94
C SER A 383 52.62 -43.35 -7.99
N GLU A 384 52.81 -42.07 -7.70
CA GLU A 384 53.70 -41.63 -6.64
C GLU A 384 53.05 -40.55 -5.77
N ASN A 385 53.06 -40.87 -4.48
CA ASN A 385 52.42 -40.18 -3.37
C ASN A 385 52.94 -38.74 -3.19
N VAL A 386 52.33 -37.79 -3.88
CA VAL A 386 52.37 -36.39 -3.44
C VAL A 386 51.04 -36.06 -2.79
N SER A 387 51.06 -36.17 -1.46
CA SER A 387 50.03 -35.71 -0.54
C SER A 387 49.77 -34.22 -0.73
N PHE A 388 48.80 -33.88 -1.58
CA PHE A 388 48.00 -32.70 -1.36
C PHE A 388 47.27 -32.88 -0.03
N PRO A 389 47.15 -31.84 0.83
CA PRO A 389 46.35 -31.91 2.03
C PRO A 389 44.89 -32.07 1.60
N SER A 390 44.46 -33.33 1.46
CA SER A 390 43.06 -33.70 1.45
C SER A 390 42.48 -33.10 2.72
N CYS A 391 41.47 -32.27 2.53
CA CYS A 391 40.61 -31.78 3.58
C CYS A 391 39.85 -32.99 4.17
N ASN A 392 40.53 -33.80 4.97
CA ASN A 392 40.00 -34.91 5.75
C ASN A 392 39.33 -34.37 7.03
N TYR A 393 38.50 -33.34 6.91
CA TYR A 393 37.64 -32.87 8.01
C TYR A 393 36.28 -33.57 8.08
N VAL A 394 36.02 -34.61 7.26
CA VAL A 394 34.70 -35.27 7.22
C VAL A 394 34.73 -36.75 7.64
N ALA A 395 35.89 -37.40 7.75
CA ALA A 395 35.95 -38.85 8.05
C ALA A 395 35.98 -39.21 9.55
N LYS A 396 35.45 -38.35 10.42
CA LYS A 396 35.21 -38.66 11.84
C LYS A 396 33.91 -38.03 12.35
N ALA A 397 32.87 -38.03 11.51
CA ALA A 397 31.51 -37.99 12.02
C ALA A 397 31.15 -39.43 12.41
N GLU A 398 31.25 -39.71 13.71
CA GLU A 398 30.61 -40.88 14.32
C GLU A 398 29.17 -41.02 13.79
N MET A 399 28.70 -42.27 13.72
CA MET A 399 27.36 -42.66 13.28
C MET A 399 26.26 -41.99 14.13
N ALA A 400 26.04 -40.70 13.88
CA ALA A 400 24.93 -39.93 14.39
C ALA A 400 23.72 -40.29 13.54
N ASP A 401 23.02 -41.33 13.99
CA ASP A 401 21.58 -41.57 13.83
C ASP A 401 20.96 -40.91 12.58
N GLU A 402 21.02 -41.61 11.44
CA GLU A 402 20.50 -41.14 10.14
C GLU A 402 19.03 -40.66 10.22
N ASP A 403 18.27 -41.23 11.15
CA ASP A 403 16.88 -40.85 11.44
C ASP A 403 16.75 -39.40 11.94
N SER A 404 17.74 -38.91 12.70
CA SER A 404 17.77 -37.52 13.16
C SER A 404 18.02 -36.56 12.00
N TYR A 405 18.84 -36.93 11.02
CA TYR A 405 19.14 -36.09 9.87
C TYR A 405 17.93 -35.96 8.94
N HIS A 406 17.21 -37.06 8.69
CA HIS A 406 15.98 -37.03 7.89
C HIS A 406 14.86 -36.21 8.56
N ALA A 407 14.73 -36.27 9.89
CA ALA A 407 13.75 -35.48 10.62
C ALA A 407 14.03 -33.97 10.51
N ASP A 408 15.30 -33.57 10.58
CA ASP A 408 15.68 -32.16 10.49
C ASP A 408 15.71 -31.64 9.05
N ALA A 409 16.08 -32.48 8.07
CA ALA A 409 15.92 -32.19 6.65
C ALA A 409 14.45 -31.93 6.30
N LYS A 410 13.52 -32.80 6.74
CA LYS A 410 12.07 -32.62 6.52
C LYS A 410 11.53 -31.35 7.19
N LYS A 411 11.92 -31.05 8.43
CA LYS A 411 11.55 -29.79 9.11
C LYS A 411 12.09 -28.57 8.36
N SER A 412 13.30 -28.64 7.82
CA SER A 412 13.90 -27.55 7.06
C SER A 412 13.15 -27.32 5.74
N GLN A 413 12.76 -28.39 5.06
CA GLN A 413 11.98 -28.35 3.82
C GLN A 413 10.55 -27.83 4.08
N GLU A 414 9.90 -28.22 5.17
CA GLU A 414 8.61 -27.66 5.58
C GLU A 414 8.69 -26.16 5.89
N ARG A 415 9.78 -25.71 6.53
CA ARG A 415 10.02 -24.28 6.79
C ARG A 415 10.25 -23.52 5.49
N ALA A 416 11.01 -24.09 4.55
CA ALA A 416 11.26 -23.50 3.24
C ALA A 416 9.96 -23.39 2.42
N SER A 417 9.16 -24.46 2.37
CA SER A 417 7.83 -24.49 1.74
C SER A 417 6.91 -23.42 2.33
N LYS A 418 6.73 -23.37 3.67
CA LYS A 418 5.91 -22.34 4.33
C LYS A 418 6.39 -20.91 4.05
N LEU A 419 7.70 -20.71 3.91
CA LEU A 419 8.27 -19.41 3.58
C LEU A 419 7.97 -19.04 2.12
N LEU A 420 8.04 -20.01 1.19
CA LEU A 420 7.70 -19.81 -0.22
C LEU A 420 6.20 -19.52 -0.39
N THR A 421 5.31 -20.30 0.23
CA THR A 421 3.85 -20.06 0.18
C THR A 421 3.52 -18.64 0.67
N ARG A 422 4.09 -18.22 1.81
CA ARG A 422 3.92 -16.86 2.33
C ARG A 422 4.52 -15.77 1.43
N LYS A 423 5.54 -16.08 0.64
CA LYS A 423 6.12 -15.14 -0.33
C LYS A 423 5.22 -14.99 -1.55
N VAL A 424 4.60 -16.09 -2.01
CA VAL A 424 3.60 -16.09 -3.09
C VAL A 424 2.36 -15.30 -2.66
N GLU A 425 1.78 -15.61 -1.50
CA GLU A 425 0.63 -14.86 -0.94
C GLU A 425 0.91 -13.35 -0.82
N LYS A 426 2.15 -12.97 -0.45
CA LYS A 426 2.57 -11.57 -0.37
C LYS A 426 2.76 -10.92 -1.75
N ALA A 427 3.20 -11.68 -2.74
CA ALA A 427 3.31 -11.20 -4.11
C ALA A 427 1.92 -10.96 -4.70
N GLU A 428 0.98 -11.90 -4.51
CA GLU A 428 -0.43 -11.76 -4.89
C GLU A 428 -1.10 -10.56 -4.21
N MET A 429 -0.87 -10.37 -2.90
CA MET A 429 -1.35 -9.17 -2.19
C MET A 429 -0.74 -7.88 -2.74
N GLY A 430 0.52 -7.92 -3.17
CA GLY A 430 1.19 -6.78 -3.82
C GLY A 430 0.55 -6.44 -5.17
N LEU A 431 0.25 -7.46 -5.99
CA LEU A 431 -0.46 -7.29 -7.27
C LEU A 431 -1.87 -6.71 -7.06
N SER A 432 -2.62 -7.22 -6.07
CA SER A 432 -3.91 -6.66 -5.69
C SER A 432 -3.81 -5.18 -5.30
N LEU A 433 -2.74 -4.78 -4.62
CA LEU A 433 -2.56 -3.39 -4.18
C LEU A 433 -2.18 -2.45 -5.34
N VAL A 434 -1.41 -2.94 -6.33
CA VAL A 434 -1.16 -2.20 -7.57
C VAL A 434 -2.48 -1.97 -8.32
N GLN A 435 -3.31 -3.00 -8.41
CA GLN A 435 -4.61 -2.89 -9.08
C GLN A 435 -5.57 -1.93 -8.36
N ASP A 436 -5.60 -1.96 -7.02
CA ASP A 436 -6.36 -0.98 -6.22
C ASP A 436 -5.91 0.46 -6.47
N ILE A 437 -4.60 0.70 -6.66
CA ILE A 437 -4.06 2.04 -6.97
C ILE A 437 -4.49 2.46 -8.38
N GLU A 438 -4.42 1.56 -9.36
CA GLU A 438 -4.84 1.84 -10.74
C GLU A 438 -6.34 2.17 -10.83
N ASP A 439 -7.17 1.43 -10.10
CA ASP A 439 -8.61 1.68 -10.03
C ASP A 439 -8.90 3.03 -9.35
N LEU A 440 -8.20 3.34 -8.24
CA LEU A 440 -8.33 4.63 -7.57
C LEU A 440 -7.89 5.80 -8.46
N MET A 441 -6.83 5.61 -9.26
CA MET A 441 -6.41 6.60 -10.26
C MET A 441 -7.45 6.76 -11.37
N ARG A 442 -8.10 5.68 -11.80
CA ARG A 442 -9.19 5.71 -12.80
C ARG A 442 -10.42 6.45 -12.26
N GLU A 443 -10.85 6.13 -11.04
CA GLU A 443 -11.94 6.85 -10.34
C GLU A 443 -11.61 8.34 -10.21
N THR A 444 -10.39 8.67 -9.78
CA THR A 444 -9.94 10.06 -9.64
C THR A 444 -9.96 10.80 -10.98
N ARG A 445 -9.55 10.14 -12.08
CA ARG A 445 -9.66 10.71 -13.44
C ARG A 445 -11.11 10.94 -13.86
N THR A 446 -12.03 10.03 -13.54
CA THR A 446 -13.46 10.22 -13.85
C THR A 446 -14.11 11.36 -13.04
N ILE A 447 -13.64 11.62 -11.82
CA ILE A 447 -14.13 12.73 -11.00
C ILE A 447 -13.53 14.06 -11.46
N LEU A 448 -12.22 14.08 -11.80
CA LEU A 448 -11.51 15.28 -12.24
C LEU A 448 -11.85 15.70 -13.67
N ILE A 449 -12.17 14.73 -14.54
CA ILE A 449 -12.56 14.96 -15.93
C ILE A 449 -14.02 14.52 -16.07
N PRO A 450 -15.00 15.33 -15.62
CA PRO A 450 -16.38 15.07 -15.97
C PRO A 450 -16.47 15.05 -17.52
N PRO A 451 -17.25 14.14 -18.13
CA PRO A 451 -17.38 14.07 -19.57
C PRO A 451 -18.08 15.34 -20.07
N VAL A 452 -17.30 16.34 -20.48
CA VAL A 452 -17.79 17.55 -21.17
C VAL A 452 -18.24 17.22 -22.60
N TYR A 453 -17.91 16.02 -23.11
CA TYR A 453 -18.03 15.68 -24.53
C TYR A 453 -19.39 15.15 -25.02
N ASN A 454 -20.45 15.08 -24.19
CA ASN A 454 -21.76 14.57 -24.66
C ASN A 454 -22.92 15.57 -24.61
N LEU A 455 -22.68 16.85 -24.31
CA LEU A 455 -23.74 17.87 -24.33
C LEU A 455 -23.81 18.70 -25.62
N TYR A 456 -22.94 18.44 -26.61
CA TYR A 456 -22.93 19.20 -27.87
C TYR A 456 -23.76 18.58 -29.02
N ASN A 457 -24.36 17.40 -28.84
CA ASN A 457 -25.13 16.72 -29.90
C ASN A 457 -26.64 16.57 -29.62
N ALA A 458 -27.20 17.27 -28.63
CA ALA A 458 -28.65 17.29 -28.40
C ALA A 458 -29.19 18.73 -28.45
N ASN A 459 -29.76 19.08 -29.61
CA ASN A 459 -30.70 20.17 -29.90
C ASN A 459 -30.32 21.62 -29.47
N PRO A 460 -30.20 22.56 -30.44
CA PRO A 460 -29.99 23.97 -30.15
C PRO A 460 -31.33 24.67 -29.89
N ILE A 461 -31.96 24.45 -28.73
CA ILE A 461 -33.12 25.27 -28.32
C ILE A 461 -32.99 25.69 -26.85
N GLN A 462 -32.53 26.94 -26.71
CA GLN A 462 -32.86 27.94 -25.69
C GLN A 462 -32.62 27.64 -24.19
N ARG A 463 -31.75 28.51 -23.62
CA ARG A 463 -31.65 28.99 -22.21
C ARG A 463 -30.84 28.14 -21.21
N LEU A 464 -29.57 28.53 -20.99
CA LEU A 464 -29.05 29.10 -19.72
C LEU A 464 -27.50 29.25 -19.76
N PRO A 465 -26.93 30.44 -20.09
CA PRO A 465 -25.49 30.66 -20.14
C PRO A 465 -24.80 30.94 -18.79
N SER A 466 -25.54 30.99 -17.67
CA SER A 466 -25.02 31.54 -16.40
C SER A 466 -24.23 30.55 -15.55
N LEU A 467 -24.54 29.24 -15.60
CA LEU A 467 -23.91 28.26 -14.69
C LEU A 467 -22.49 27.84 -15.12
N ALA A 468 -22.23 27.73 -16.43
CA ALA A 468 -20.92 27.36 -16.95
C ALA A 468 -19.88 28.48 -16.74
N ARG A 469 -20.28 29.75 -16.88
CA ARG A 469 -19.43 30.92 -16.58
C ARG A 469 -19.00 30.95 -15.11
N HIS A 470 -19.90 30.60 -14.18
CA HIS A 470 -19.58 30.63 -12.75
C HIS A 470 -18.60 29.53 -12.31
N ARG A 471 -18.60 28.36 -12.97
CA ARG A 471 -17.68 27.26 -12.65
C ARG A 471 -16.25 27.50 -13.15
N SER A 472 -16.08 28.00 -14.38
CA SER A 472 -14.76 28.36 -14.92
C SER A 472 -14.10 29.48 -14.09
N LEU A 473 -14.88 30.50 -13.69
CA LEU A 473 -14.40 31.56 -12.80
C LEU A 473 -13.92 31.03 -11.45
N ARG A 474 -14.66 30.11 -10.82
CA ARG A 474 -14.24 29.50 -9.55
C ARG A 474 -12.95 28.67 -9.69
N MET A 475 -12.79 27.94 -10.78
CA MET A 475 -11.61 27.07 -10.99
C MET A 475 -10.33 27.90 -11.18
N ASN A 476 -10.42 29.02 -11.90
CA ASN A 476 -9.30 29.96 -12.06
C ASN A 476 -8.96 30.67 -10.76
N THR A 477 -9.95 31.07 -9.96
CA THR A 477 -9.69 31.67 -8.63
C THR A 477 -8.98 30.70 -7.69
N ILE A 478 -9.40 29.43 -7.66
CA ILE A 478 -8.76 28.40 -6.81
C ILE A 478 -7.31 28.12 -7.27
N LEU A 479 -7.04 28.10 -8.58
CA LEU A 479 -5.69 27.94 -9.11
C LEU A 479 -4.76 29.09 -8.70
N VAL A 480 -5.27 30.34 -8.70
CA VAL A 480 -4.51 31.51 -8.25
C VAL A 480 -4.20 31.43 -6.76
N GLU A 481 -5.20 31.14 -5.92
CA GLU A 481 -5.02 31.01 -4.47
C GLU A 481 -4.01 29.89 -4.12
N TYR A 482 -4.02 28.78 -4.87
CA TYR A 482 -3.11 27.67 -4.64
C TYR A 482 -1.66 28.01 -5.00
N VAL A 483 -1.44 28.74 -6.09
CA VAL A 483 -0.09 29.17 -6.52
C VAL A 483 0.47 30.24 -5.58
N GLU A 484 -0.36 31.17 -5.09
CA GLU A 484 0.05 32.17 -4.10
C GLU A 484 0.40 31.53 -2.74
N ALA A 485 -0.37 30.54 -2.30
CA ALA A 485 -0.07 29.77 -1.09
C ALA A 485 1.22 28.96 -1.22
N TYR A 486 1.44 28.33 -2.38
CA TYR A 486 2.63 27.52 -2.65
C TYR A 486 3.91 28.37 -2.73
N THR A 487 3.86 29.52 -3.40
CA THR A 487 4.99 30.46 -3.48
C THR A 487 5.32 31.07 -2.11
N SER A 488 4.30 31.38 -1.31
CA SER A 488 4.48 31.85 0.07
C SER A 488 5.14 30.79 0.97
N LEU A 489 4.74 29.51 0.80
CA LEU A 489 5.35 28.38 1.51
C LEU A 489 6.82 28.18 1.11
N LEU A 490 7.13 28.27 -0.19
CA LEU A 490 8.52 28.17 -0.68
C LEU A 490 9.39 29.29 -0.12
N ARG A 491 8.90 30.54 -0.12
CA ARG A 491 9.62 31.68 0.51
C ARG A 491 9.85 31.45 2.01
N SER A 492 8.83 30.96 2.73
CA SER A 492 8.96 30.65 4.16
C SER A 492 9.96 29.53 4.44
N ASN A 493 10.05 28.54 3.56
CA ASN A 493 11.01 27.45 3.72
C ASN A 493 12.44 27.91 3.42
N LEU A 494 12.64 28.76 2.41
CA LEU A 494 13.93 29.38 2.10
C LEU A 494 14.43 30.23 3.27
N THR A 495 13.59 31.10 3.84
CA THR A 495 13.97 31.94 4.99
C THR A 495 14.28 31.11 6.24
N HIS A 496 13.52 30.05 6.49
CA HIS A 496 13.76 29.16 7.63
C HIS A 496 15.02 28.29 7.45
N LEU A 497 15.39 27.92 6.22
CA LEU A 497 16.66 27.25 5.92
C LEU A 497 17.84 28.19 6.15
N SER A 498 17.72 29.46 5.75
CA SER A 498 18.71 30.53 6.00
C SER A 498 18.90 30.78 7.52
N GLN A 499 17.82 30.78 8.30
CA GLN A 499 17.85 30.99 9.75
C GLN A 499 18.43 29.81 10.56
N LYS A 500 18.41 28.58 10.04
CA LYS A 500 18.86 27.38 10.78
C LYS A 500 20.37 27.11 10.70
N GLY A 501 21.17 28.08 10.24
CA GLY A 501 22.62 28.04 10.36
C GLY A 501 23.30 26.97 9.51
N ARG A 502 22.61 26.43 8.49
CA ARG A 502 23.30 25.69 7.41
C ARG A 502 23.68 26.72 6.35
N PRO A 503 24.97 27.01 6.13
CA PRO A 503 25.37 27.93 5.09
C PRO A 503 24.98 27.32 3.75
N MET A 504 23.88 27.80 3.19
CA MET A 504 23.59 27.64 1.78
C MET A 504 24.52 28.62 1.05
N ASP A 505 25.17 28.18 -0.03
CA ASP A 505 25.99 29.08 -0.83
C ASP A 505 25.12 30.27 -1.26
N HIS A 506 25.58 31.48 -0.95
CA HIS A 506 24.88 32.73 -1.21
C HIS A 506 24.44 32.84 -2.68
N ASN A 507 25.21 32.25 -3.60
CA ASN A 507 24.87 32.22 -5.03
C ASN A 507 23.66 31.33 -5.32
N VAL A 508 23.48 30.24 -4.59
CA VAL A 508 22.36 29.31 -4.76
C VAL A 508 21.09 29.89 -4.12
N GLU A 509 21.21 30.50 -2.93
CA GLU A 509 20.11 31.21 -2.28
C GLU A 509 19.60 32.36 -3.16
N LYS A 510 20.52 33.17 -3.69
CA LYS A 510 20.20 34.26 -4.61
C LYS A 510 19.57 33.75 -5.91
N SER A 511 20.14 32.71 -6.53
CA SER A 511 19.60 32.13 -7.77
C SER A 511 18.17 31.59 -7.60
N LEU A 512 17.89 30.90 -6.47
CA LEU A 512 16.55 30.41 -6.16
C LEU A 512 15.57 31.55 -5.89
N SER A 513 16.00 32.58 -5.18
CA SER A 513 15.17 33.78 -4.95
C SER A 513 14.83 34.46 -6.28
N ASP A 514 15.82 34.67 -7.15
CA ASP A 514 15.63 35.31 -8.46
C ASP A 514 14.72 34.47 -9.37
N GLN A 515 14.83 33.14 -9.34
CA GLN A 515 13.94 32.25 -10.09
C GLN A 515 12.50 32.28 -9.56
N LEU A 516 12.31 32.34 -8.24
CA LEU A 516 10.99 32.48 -7.63
C LEU A 516 10.36 33.82 -7.99
N ASP A 517 11.13 34.91 -8.00
CA ASP A 517 10.61 36.23 -8.35
C ASP A 517 10.26 36.32 -9.84
N LYS A 518 11.08 35.73 -10.73
CA LYS A 518 10.74 35.59 -12.16
C LYS A 518 9.47 34.76 -12.39
N PHE A 519 9.28 33.69 -11.61
CA PHE A 519 8.07 32.87 -11.69
C PHE A 519 6.82 33.64 -11.24
N VAL A 520 6.93 34.41 -10.15
CA VAL A 520 5.85 35.27 -9.65
C VAL A 520 5.51 36.38 -10.67
N GLU A 521 6.52 36.99 -11.29
CA GLU A 521 6.34 37.96 -12.39
C GLU A 521 5.57 37.36 -13.58
N LEU A 522 6.00 36.19 -14.08
CA LEU A 522 5.31 35.49 -15.18
C LEU A 522 3.86 35.16 -14.82
N PHE A 523 3.61 34.78 -13.56
CA PHE A 523 2.26 34.49 -13.10
C PHE A 523 1.39 35.76 -13.02
N LYS A 524 1.94 36.90 -12.58
CA LYS A 524 1.23 38.20 -12.63
C LYS A 524 0.90 38.62 -14.05
N ILE A 525 1.78 38.36 -15.02
CA ILE A 525 1.52 38.62 -16.45
C ILE A 525 0.34 37.77 -16.94
N LEU A 526 0.35 36.47 -16.62
CA LEU A 526 -0.77 35.56 -16.91
C LEU A 526 -2.07 36.03 -16.25
N GLN A 527 -2.02 36.44 -14.98
CA GLN A 527 -3.18 36.98 -14.25
C GLN A 527 -3.73 38.24 -14.92
N LYS A 528 -2.86 39.16 -15.36
CA LYS A 528 -3.26 40.36 -16.11
C LYS A 528 -3.88 39.99 -17.45
N PHE A 529 -3.34 39.00 -18.15
CA PHE A 529 -3.91 38.47 -19.39
C PHE A 529 -5.31 37.89 -19.17
N PHE A 530 -5.50 37.09 -18.13
CA PHE A 530 -6.83 36.56 -17.77
C PHE A 530 -7.80 37.65 -17.32
N SER A 531 -7.32 38.69 -16.64
CA SER A 531 -8.13 39.86 -16.26
C SER A 531 -8.56 40.67 -17.48
N MET A 532 -7.67 40.86 -18.47
CA MET A 532 -7.99 41.54 -19.72
C MET A 532 -8.98 40.74 -20.58
N ALA A 533 -8.80 39.42 -20.66
CA ALA A 533 -9.76 38.51 -21.31
C ALA A 533 -11.14 38.55 -20.62
N ARG A 534 -11.16 38.67 -19.28
CA ARG A 534 -12.38 38.84 -18.48
C ARG A 534 -13.09 40.16 -18.77
N SER A 535 -12.36 41.28 -18.89
CA SER A 535 -12.96 42.58 -19.21
C SER A 535 -13.46 42.66 -20.66
N ALA A 536 -12.83 41.94 -21.59
CA ALA A 536 -13.20 41.94 -23.00
C ALA A 536 -14.41 41.04 -23.32
N GLY A 537 -14.93 40.27 -22.35
CA GLY A 537 -16.08 39.38 -22.56
C GLY A 537 -15.86 38.23 -23.55
N SER A 538 -14.65 38.09 -24.10
CA SER A 538 -14.28 37.06 -25.06
C SER A 538 -13.37 36.03 -24.39
N TYR A 539 -13.90 34.82 -24.20
CA TYR A 539 -13.12 33.63 -23.82
C TYR A 539 -12.87 32.72 -25.03
N ILE A 540 -12.99 33.24 -26.25
CA ILE A 540 -12.71 32.48 -27.46
C ILE A 540 -11.25 32.73 -27.83
N LEU A 541 -10.37 31.80 -27.43
CA LEU A 541 -9.07 31.66 -28.09
C LEU A 541 -9.35 31.38 -29.58
N PRO A 542 -8.77 32.14 -30.52
CA PRO A 542 -8.95 31.85 -31.94
C PRO A 542 -8.50 30.41 -32.22
N PRO A 543 -9.29 29.62 -32.98
CA PRO A 543 -8.91 28.26 -33.30
C PRO A 543 -7.65 28.31 -34.17
N GLY A 544 -6.51 27.89 -33.59
CA GLY A 544 -5.21 27.89 -34.25
C GLY A 544 -4.11 28.73 -33.59
N GLY A 545 -4.36 29.39 -32.45
CA GLY A 545 -3.32 30.11 -31.72
C GLY A 545 -2.36 29.17 -30.98
N ASP A 546 -1.19 28.91 -31.55
CA ASP A 546 -0.13 28.12 -30.90
C ASP A 546 0.44 28.87 -29.68
N LEU A 547 0.03 28.45 -28.46
CA LEU A 547 0.53 28.98 -27.19
C LEU A 547 2.06 28.89 -27.08
N SER A 548 2.68 27.94 -27.78
CA SER A 548 4.14 27.82 -27.90
C SER A 548 4.77 29.04 -28.59
N ALA A 549 4.11 29.67 -29.57
CA ALA A 549 4.62 30.87 -30.23
C ALA A 549 4.56 32.12 -29.34
N ALA A 550 3.54 32.23 -28.48
CA ALA A 550 3.44 33.32 -27.50
C ALA A 550 4.52 33.19 -26.40
N PHE A 551 4.78 31.96 -25.92
CA PHE A 551 5.87 31.69 -24.98
C PHE A 551 7.26 31.86 -25.60
N LYS A 552 7.45 31.47 -26.87
CA LYS A 552 8.71 31.70 -27.61
C LYS A 552 9.00 33.18 -27.84
N ARG A 553 7.99 34.02 -28.12
CA ARG A 553 8.19 35.48 -28.28
C ARG A 553 8.57 36.17 -26.97
N LEU A 554 8.13 35.66 -25.82
CA LEU A 554 8.54 36.17 -24.51
C LEU A 554 9.99 35.80 -24.15
N TYR A 555 10.49 34.65 -24.62
CA TYR A 555 11.87 34.21 -24.39
C TYR A 555 12.90 34.85 -25.34
N VAL A 556 12.47 35.37 -26.50
CA VAL A 556 13.37 35.96 -27.51
C VAL A 556 13.70 37.44 -27.23
N LEU A 557 13.07 38.08 -26.24
CA LEU A 557 13.29 39.50 -25.91
C LEU A 557 14.22 39.79 -24.72
N GLN A 558 15.06 38.84 -24.29
CA GLN A 558 16.18 39.15 -23.39
C GLN A 558 17.51 38.75 -24.03
N PRO A 559 18.39 39.72 -24.40
CA PRO A 559 19.79 39.40 -24.60
C PRO A 559 20.41 39.09 -23.24
N PHE A 560 21.15 37.99 -23.17
CA PHE A 560 22.01 37.66 -22.04
C PHE A 560 23.06 38.77 -21.87
N ALA A 561 23.04 39.41 -20.70
CA ALA A 561 24.17 40.09 -20.07
C ALA A 561 24.23 39.61 -18.62
#